data_AF-A0A7S3U1K5-F1
#
_entry.id   AF-A0A7S3U1K5-F1
#
_cell.length_a   1.000
_cell.length_b   1.000
_cell.length_c   1.000
_cell.angle_alpha   90.00
_cell.angle_beta   90.00
_cell.angle_gamma   90.00
#
_symmetry.space_group_name_H-M   'P 1'
#
loop_
_entity.id
_entity.type
_entity.pdbx_description
1 polymer ?
#
loop_
_entity_poly.entity_id
_entity_poly.type
_entity_poly.pdbx_seq_one_letter_code
_entity_poly.pdbx_strand_id
1 'polypeptide(L)'
;NRVAATQDPQYVINLGDSFYPAGYLSTCGLKDMCSHAHTLQFGNVFENVYHGPGIDGKPWMGVLGNHDYGGWKYSAGWDQIIAYTWHSERWIMPAQYWSRRIQYCDFNVDYFFYDSNYCDAQDPSVKAHNICDQSHNTVDCSAMHGPKD
;
A
#
# COMPACT_ATOMS: atom_id res chain seq x y z
N ASN A 1 17.98 -9.85 2.41
CA ASN A 1 18.66 -8.62 1.93
C ASN A 1 20.10 -8.85 1.41
N ARG A 2 20.41 -9.98 0.77
CA ARG A 2 21.81 -10.25 0.31
C ARG A 2 22.24 -9.40 -0.88
N VAL A 3 21.31 -9.07 -1.78
CA VAL A 3 21.58 -8.22 -2.95
C VAL A 3 21.77 -6.76 -2.53
N ALA A 4 20.89 -6.24 -1.67
CA ALA A 4 20.96 -4.85 -1.18
C ALA A 4 22.31 -4.51 -0.54
N ALA A 5 22.90 -5.44 0.23
CA ALA A 5 24.21 -5.25 0.84
C ALA A 5 25.37 -5.03 -0.16
N THR A 6 25.21 -5.47 -1.41
CA THR A 6 26.25 -5.35 -2.46
C THR A 6 25.92 -4.31 -3.52
N GLN A 7 24.63 -4.06 -3.77
CA GLN A 7 24.18 -3.12 -4.80
C GLN A 7 23.89 -1.72 -4.24
N ASP A 8 23.70 -1.59 -2.93
CA ASP A 8 23.40 -0.33 -2.23
C ASP A 8 22.34 0.53 -2.95
N PRO A 9 21.10 0.02 -3.10
CA PRO A 9 20.05 0.75 -3.82
C PRO A 9 19.79 2.12 -3.18
N GLN A 10 19.43 3.11 -4.01
CA GLN A 10 19.05 4.43 -3.50
C GLN A 10 17.66 4.44 -2.86
N TYR A 11 16.77 3.57 -3.30
CA TYR A 11 15.40 3.38 -2.82
C TYR A 11 14.88 2.04 -3.34
N VAL A 12 13.72 1.63 -2.84
CA VAL A 12 13.01 0.44 -3.30
C VAL A 12 11.60 0.83 -3.77
N ILE A 13 11.14 0.18 -4.85
CA ILE A 13 9.77 0.30 -5.35
C ILE A 13 8.96 -0.90 -4.84
N ASN A 14 7.89 -0.64 -4.11
CA ASN A 14 6.94 -1.62 -3.63
C ASN A 14 5.70 -1.63 -4.55
N LEU A 15 5.36 -2.78 -5.13
CA LEU A 15 4.32 -2.88 -6.17
C LEU A 15 2.94 -3.28 -5.62
N GLY A 16 2.73 -3.13 -4.31
CA GLY A 16 1.47 -3.43 -3.65
C GLY A 16 1.43 -4.82 -3.03
N ASP A 17 0.27 -5.18 -2.51
CA ASP A 17 0.02 -6.38 -1.71
C ASP A 17 0.98 -6.53 -0.53
N SER A 18 1.12 -5.44 0.22
CA SER A 18 2.03 -5.41 1.37
C SER A 18 1.49 -6.20 2.56
N PHE A 19 0.15 -6.33 2.66
CA PHE A 19 -0.53 -7.00 3.77
C PHE A 19 -1.42 -8.15 3.29
N TYR A 20 -0.82 -9.33 3.18
CA TYR A 20 -1.56 -10.56 2.88
C TYR A 20 -2.23 -11.19 4.12
N PRO A 21 -3.32 -11.96 3.92
CA PRO A 21 -4.12 -12.04 2.68
C PRO A 21 -5.26 -11.02 2.65
N ALA A 22 -5.49 -10.25 3.71
CA ALA A 22 -6.71 -9.47 3.90
C ALA A 22 -6.46 -8.05 4.44
N GLY A 23 -5.30 -7.48 4.10
CA GLY A 23 -4.98 -6.09 4.36
C GLY A 23 -4.57 -5.81 5.80
N TYR A 24 -4.48 -4.52 6.11
CA TYR A 24 -4.25 -4.05 7.46
C TYR A 24 -5.47 -4.34 8.35
N LEU A 25 -5.26 -4.81 9.60
CA LEU A 25 -6.33 -5.16 10.55
C LEU A 25 -6.95 -3.89 11.15
N SER A 26 -7.65 -3.16 10.29
CA SER A 26 -8.48 -2.02 10.60
C SER A 26 -9.58 -1.93 9.52
N THR A 27 -10.39 -0.88 9.57
CA THR A 27 -11.31 -0.51 8.50
C THR A 27 -10.88 0.82 7.89
N CYS A 28 -11.11 1.01 6.59
CA CYS A 28 -10.93 2.31 5.98
C CYS A 28 -11.99 3.33 6.44
N GLY A 29 -11.73 4.61 6.20
CA GLY A 29 -12.68 5.70 6.43
C GLY A 29 -12.77 6.16 7.88
N LEU A 30 -11.77 5.82 8.70
CA LEU A 30 -11.71 6.29 10.09
C LEU A 30 -11.45 7.80 10.12
N LYS A 31 -12.16 8.51 11.01
CA LYS A 31 -12.03 9.97 11.16
C LYS A 31 -10.60 10.40 11.50
N ASP A 32 -9.91 9.60 12.32
CA ASP A 32 -8.50 9.78 12.63
C ASP A 32 -7.70 8.71 11.89
N MET A 33 -7.24 9.07 10.69
CA MET A 33 -6.47 8.19 9.81
C MET A 33 -5.12 7.77 10.42
N CYS A 34 -4.61 8.49 11.43
CA CYS A 34 -3.32 8.21 12.05
C CYS A 34 -3.44 7.45 13.39
N SER A 35 -4.64 7.41 13.99
CA SER A 35 -4.88 6.79 15.30
C SER A 35 -4.49 5.31 15.39
N HIS A 36 -4.47 4.58 14.26
CA HIS A 36 -4.16 3.15 14.24
C HIS A 36 -2.86 2.81 13.51
N ALA A 37 -2.04 3.78 13.07
CA ALA A 37 -0.81 3.52 12.32
C ALA A 37 0.26 2.74 13.13
N HIS A 38 0.07 2.58 14.45
CA HIS A 38 0.97 1.86 15.35
C HIS A 38 0.53 0.41 15.61
N THR A 39 0.60 -0.45 14.60
CA THR A 39 0.36 -1.88 14.83
C THR A 39 1.60 -2.73 14.66
N LEU A 40 1.62 -3.83 15.43
CA LEU A 40 2.55 -4.94 15.28
C LEU A 40 2.60 -5.50 13.84
N GLN A 41 1.60 -5.22 12.99
CA GLN A 41 1.59 -5.71 11.61
C GLN A 41 2.72 -5.11 10.78
N PHE A 42 2.96 -3.80 10.81
CA PHE A 42 4.11 -3.20 10.10
C PHE A 42 5.43 -3.77 10.61
N GLY A 43 5.55 -4.00 11.92
CA GLY A 43 6.67 -4.73 12.51
C GLY A 43 6.90 -6.09 11.84
N ASN A 44 5.83 -6.87 11.71
CA ASN A 44 5.91 -8.26 11.22
C ASN A 44 6.09 -8.38 9.71
N VAL A 45 5.57 -7.44 8.90
CA VAL A 45 5.64 -7.53 7.44
C VAL A 45 6.73 -6.66 6.82
N PHE A 46 7.19 -5.63 7.54
CA PHE A 46 8.04 -4.59 6.98
C PHE A 46 9.28 -4.29 7.85
N GLU A 47 9.08 -3.75 9.06
CA GLU A 47 10.19 -3.21 9.84
C GLU A 47 11.18 -4.29 10.31
N ASN A 48 10.69 -5.39 10.86
CA ASN A 48 11.56 -6.49 11.32
C ASN A 48 12.01 -7.42 10.20
N VAL A 49 11.45 -7.28 8.99
CA VAL A 49 11.79 -8.14 7.84
C VAL A 49 12.87 -7.50 6.99
N TYR A 50 12.75 -6.20 6.72
CA TYR A 50 13.58 -5.49 5.76
C TYR A 50 14.57 -4.55 6.46
N HIS A 51 15.36 -5.27 7.26
CA HIS A 51 16.54 -4.96 8.03
C HIS A 51 17.93 -5.03 7.41
N GLY A 52 18.84 -4.10 7.69
CA GLY A 52 20.29 -4.34 7.63
C GLY A 52 21.04 -3.71 6.46
N PRO A 53 22.26 -4.21 6.18
CA PRO A 53 23.19 -3.57 5.26
C PRO A 53 22.59 -3.31 3.87
N GLY A 54 22.71 -2.06 3.41
CA GLY A 54 22.24 -1.60 2.10
C GLY A 54 20.73 -1.35 1.99
N ILE A 55 19.94 -1.59 3.05
CA ILE A 55 18.48 -1.35 3.04
C ILE A 55 18.00 -0.46 4.20
N ASP A 56 18.74 -0.41 5.31
CA ASP A 56 18.42 0.48 6.43
C ASP A 56 18.32 1.95 5.98
N GLY A 57 17.23 2.61 6.38
CA GLY A 57 16.95 4.00 6.04
C GLY A 57 16.66 4.29 4.56
N LYS A 58 16.66 3.28 3.67
CA LYS A 58 16.39 3.50 2.25
C LYS A 58 14.90 3.78 2.02
N PRO A 59 14.54 4.85 1.28
CA PRO A 59 13.17 5.16 0.93
C PRO A 59 12.48 3.99 0.24
N TRP A 60 11.23 3.77 0.59
CA TRP A 60 10.42 2.67 0.12
C TRP A 60 9.11 3.19 -0.44
N MET A 61 9.07 3.31 -1.76
CA MET A 61 8.02 4.01 -2.47
C MET A 61 7.02 2.99 -3.01
N GLY A 62 5.76 3.11 -2.62
CA GLY A 62 4.78 2.07 -2.89
C GLY A 62 3.48 2.51 -3.56
N VAL A 63 2.74 1.50 -4.02
CA VAL A 63 1.29 1.54 -4.33
C VAL A 63 0.55 0.52 -3.48
N LEU A 64 -0.78 0.60 -3.46
CA LEU A 64 -1.66 -0.42 -2.88
C LEU A 64 -1.93 -1.53 -3.90
N GLY A 65 -1.96 -2.78 -3.43
CA GLY A 65 -2.48 -3.92 -4.18
C GLY A 65 -3.86 -4.36 -3.67
N ASN A 66 -4.47 -5.34 -4.33
CA ASN A 66 -5.85 -5.75 -4.05
C ASN A 66 -5.96 -6.40 -2.66
N HIS A 67 -4.90 -7.08 -2.20
CA HIS A 67 -4.85 -7.61 -0.84
C HIS A 67 -4.77 -6.52 0.22
N ASP A 68 -4.19 -5.35 -0.08
CA ASP A 68 -4.14 -4.22 0.86
C ASP A 68 -5.53 -3.62 1.12
N TYR A 69 -6.40 -3.65 0.11
CA TYR A 69 -7.83 -3.31 0.22
C TYR A 69 -8.65 -4.36 0.98
N GLY A 70 -8.14 -5.59 1.10
CA GLY A 70 -8.77 -6.70 1.80
C GLY A 70 -8.92 -7.98 0.97
N GLY A 71 -8.46 -7.96 -0.28
CA GLY A 71 -8.42 -9.11 -1.20
C GLY A 71 -9.79 -9.47 -1.79
N TRP A 72 -10.76 -9.76 -0.93
CA TRP A 72 -12.15 -10.11 -1.33
C TRP A 72 -13.15 -9.05 -0.88
N LYS A 73 -12.65 -8.03 -0.18
CA LYS A 73 -13.37 -6.84 0.26
C LYS A 73 -12.50 -5.62 -0.02
N TYR A 74 -13.10 -4.44 0.00
CA TYR A 74 -12.37 -3.17 -0.17
C TYR A 74 -12.20 -2.37 1.13
N SER A 75 -12.90 -2.81 2.19
CA SER A 75 -13.05 -2.07 3.44
C SER A 75 -11.94 -2.31 4.47
N ALA A 76 -10.84 -2.99 4.12
CA ALA A 76 -9.69 -3.09 5.03
C ALA A 76 -9.03 -1.72 5.26
N GLY A 77 -8.12 -1.63 6.23
CA GLY A 77 -7.46 -0.37 6.61
C GLY A 77 -6.38 0.12 5.62
N TRP A 78 -6.66 0.17 4.32
CA TRP A 78 -5.70 0.63 3.31
C TRP A 78 -5.31 2.11 3.50
N ASP A 79 -6.20 2.92 4.05
CA ASP A 79 -5.92 4.32 4.41
C ASP A 79 -4.90 4.42 5.56
N GLN A 80 -4.85 3.43 6.46
CA GLN A 80 -3.82 3.31 7.49
C GLN A 80 -2.46 2.94 6.91
N ILE A 81 -2.44 2.16 5.82
CA ILE A 81 -1.22 1.83 5.08
C ILE A 81 -0.63 3.11 4.46
N ILE A 82 -1.49 3.97 3.90
CA ILE A 82 -1.11 5.31 3.44
C ILE A 82 -0.64 6.18 4.61
N ALA A 83 -1.40 6.21 5.71
CA ALA A 83 -1.09 7.01 6.90
C ALA A 83 0.27 6.70 7.51
N TYR A 84 0.73 5.45 7.39
CA TYR A 84 2.04 5.03 7.87
C TYR A 84 3.20 5.82 7.24
N THR A 85 2.97 6.48 6.09
CA THR A 85 3.92 7.41 5.47
C THR A 85 4.34 8.54 6.40
N TRP A 86 3.45 8.99 7.29
CA TRP A 86 3.76 10.05 8.26
C TRP A 86 4.29 9.52 9.59
N HIS A 87 4.41 8.20 9.73
CA HIS A 87 4.95 7.55 10.92
C HIS A 87 6.35 6.95 10.69
N SER A 88 6.59 6.38 9.52
CA SER A 88 7.86 5.77 9.15
C SER A 88 8.80 6.78 8.51
N GLU A 89 10.09 6.66 8.79
CA GLU A 89 11.13 7.46 8.12
C GLU A 89 11.38 7.00 6.68
N ARG A 90 10.89 5.81 6.31
CA ARG A 90 11.23 5.16 5.03
C ARG A 90 10.06 4.63 4.23
N TRP A 91 8.88 4.41 4.83
CA TRP A 91 7.67 4.06 4.08
C TRP A 91 7.10 5.30 3.38
N ILE A 92 6.91 5.25 2.07
CA ILE A 92 6.45 6.38 1.27
C ILE A 92 5.32 5.91 0.35
N MET A 93 4.09 6.21 0.76
CA MET A 93 2.86 5.95 0.01
C MET A 93 1.81 7.00 0.42
N PRO A 94 1.95 8.26 0.01
CA PRO A 94 1.15 9.37 0.54
C PRO A 94 -0.30 9.41 0.04
N ALA A 95 -0.64 8.64 -1.00
CA ALA A 95 -1.97 8.56 -1.59
C ALA A 95 -2.11 7.26 -2.41
N GLN A 96 -3.34 6.93 -2.81
CA GLN A 96 -3.65 5.78 -3.67
C GLN A 96 -2.93 5.88 -5.02
N TYR A 97 -2.86 7.09 -5.59
CA TYR A 97 -2.04 7.42 -6.74
C TYR A 97 -1.24 8.68 -6.46
N TRP A 98 0.01 8.70 -6.90
CA TRP A 98 0.92 9.81 -6.66
C TRP A 98 2.08 9.77 -7.65
N SER A 99 2.89 10.82 -7.68
CA SER A 99 4.08 10.86 -8.51
C SER A 99 5.26 11.42 -7.74
N ARG A 100 6.47 11.01 -8.14
CA ARG A 100 7.71 11.57 -7.60
C ARG A 100 8.73 11.77 -8.71
N ARG A 101 9.28 12.98 -8.76
CA ARG A 101 10.47 13.28 -9.54
C ARG A 101 11.73 13.05 -8.69
N ILE A 102 12.69 12.33 -9.25
CA ILE A 102 14.04 12.20 -8.69
C ILE A 102 15.00 12.93 -9.62
N GLN A 103 15.69 13.91 -9.07
CA GLN A 103 16.68 14.73 -9.78
C GLN A 103 18.07 14.15 -9.57
N TYR A 104 18.73 13.82 -10.69
CA TYR A 104 20.15 13.52 -10.77
C TYR A 104 20.89 14.73 -11.37
N CYS A 105 22.22 14.71 -11.36
CA CYS A 105 23.02 15.84 -11.85
C CYS A 105 22.76 16.17 -13.33
N ASP A 106 22.41 15.16 -14.13
CA ASP A 106 22.35 15.20 -15.60
C ASP A 106 20.97 14.81 -16.17
N PHE A 107 20.13 14.12 -15.40
CA PHE A 107 18.76 13.78 -15.81
C PHE A 107 17.77 13.78 -14.65
N ASN A 108 16.49 13.64 -15.01
CA ASN A 108 15.38 13.45 -14.09
C ASN A 108 14.70 12.11 -14.37
N VAL A 109 14.17 11.48 -13.32
CA VAL A 109 13.27 10.32 -13.43
C VAL A 109 11.94 10.69 -12.81
N ASP A 110 10.87 10.57 -13.60
CA ASP A 110 9.50 10.73 -13.12
C ASP A 110 8.88 9.36 -12.87
N TYR A 111 8.58 9.07 -11.61
CA TYR A 111 7.82 7.90 -11.19
C TYR A 111 6.35 8.26 -11.06
N PHE A 112 5.49 7.45 -11.66
CA PHE A 112 4.05 7.53 -11.51
C PHE A 112 3.56 6.24 -10.84
N PHE A 113 2.99 6.40 -9.66
CA PHE A 113 2.48 5.33 -8.81
C PHE A 113 0.96 5.32 -8.98
N TYR A 114 0.44 4.28 -9.62
CA TYR A 114 -0.97 4.15 -9.98
C TYR A 114 -1.67 3.07 -9.15
N ASP A 115 -2.87 3.39 -8.69
CA ASP A 115 -3.81 2.39 -8.19
C ASP A 115 -4.49 1.70 -9.39
N SER A 116 -4.30 0.40 -9.52
CA SER A 116 -4.89 -0.41 -10.60
C SER A 116 -6.03 -1.31 -10.12
N ASN A 117 -6.45 -1.17 -8.85
CA ASN A 117 -7.41 -2.07 -8.22
C ASN A 117 -8.82 -1.96 -8.82
N TYR A 118 -9.11 -0.92 -9.60
CA TYR A 118 -10.29 -0.89 -10.47
C TYR A 118 -10.40 -2.14 -11.36
N CYS A 119 -9.28 -2.71 -11.80
CA CYS A 119 -9.27 -3.93 -12.60
C CYS A 119 -9.78 -5.16 -11.84
N ASP A 120 -9.70 -5.14 -10.50
CA ASP A 120 -10.20 -6.20 -9.61
C ASP A 120 -11.59 -5.86 -9.02
N ALA A 121 -12.07 -4.64 -9.26
CA ALA A 121 -13.38 -4.11 -8.86
C ALA A 121 -14.48 -4.49 -9.86
N GLN A 122 -14.81 -5.78 -9.90
CA GLN A 122 -15.83 -6.31 -10.82
C GLN A 122 -17.26 -6.08 -10.30
N ASP A 123 -18.25 -6.40 -11.13
CA ASP A 123 -19.67 -6.39 -10.75
C ASP A 123 -19.87 -7.11 -9.40
N PRO A 124 -20.56 -6.49 -8.41
CA PRO A 124 -20.67 -7.06 -7.05
C PRO A 124 -21.31 -8.44 -6.97
N SER A 125 -22.01 -8.91 -8.01
CA SER A 125 -22.57 -10.26 -8.07
C SER A 125 -21.53 -11.34 -8.41
N VAL A 126 -20.36 -10.95 -8.94
CA VAL A 126 -19.26 -11.86 -9.27
C VAL A 126 -18.57 -12.32 -8.00
N LYS A 127 -18.75 -13.61 -7.68
CA LYS A 127 -18.14 -14.28 -6.53
C LYS A 127 -16.81 -14.92 -6.95
N ALA A 128 -15.70 -14.28 -6.61
CA ALA A 128 -14.33 -14.74 -6.90
C ALA A 128 -13.32 -13.90 -6.05
N HIS A 129 -12.11 -13.65 -6.57
CA HIS A 129 -11.18 -12.65 -6.02
C HIS A 129 -11.63 -11.20 -6.33
N ASN A 130 -12.93 -10.91 -6.25
CA ASN A 130 -13.48 -9.59 -6.53
C ASN A 130 -13.46 -8.74 -5.26
N ILE A 131 -12.70 -7.64 -5.24
CA ILE A 131 -12.64 -6.76 -4.08
C ILE A 131 -13.99 -6.09 -3.76
N CYS A 132 -14.90 -6.05 -4.74
CA CYS A 132 -16.24 -5.48 -4.62
C CYS A 132 -17.34 -6.55 -4.46
N ASP A 133 -17.00 -7.82 -4.17
CA ASP A 133 -17.98 -8.88 -3.95
C ASP A 133 -18.97 -8.49 -2.84
N GLN A 134 -20.27 -8.47 -3.18
CA GLN A 134 -21.35 -8.08 -2.25
C GLN A 134 -21.52 -9.05 -1.07
N SER A 135 -20.94 -10.25 -1.13
CA SER A 135 -20.96 -11.20 -0.01
C SER A 135 -19.95 -10.83 1.10
N HIS A 136 -18.97 -9.97 0.79
CA HIS A 136 -17.93 -9.54 1.72
C HIS A 136 -17.96 -8.03 2.02
N ASN A 137 -18.74 -7.27 1.26
CA ASN A 137 -18.92 -5.83 1.42
C ASN A 137 -20.37 -5.47 1.75
N THR A 138 -20.56 -4.58 2.73
CA THR A 138 -21.89 -4.10 3.14
C THR A 138 -22.28 -2.76 2.50
N VAL A 139 -21.39 -2.18 1.70
CA VAL A 139 -21.50 -0.85 1.08
C VAL A 139 -20.92 -0.89 -0.34
N ASP A 140 -21.33 0.05 -1.20
CA ASP A 140 -20.82 0.14 -2.58
C ASP A 140 -19.29 0.39 -2.57
N CYS A 141 -18.59 -0.27 -3.49
CA CYS A 141 -17.14 -0.22 -3.59
C CYS A 141 -16.56 1.18 -3.87
N SER A 142 -17.35 2.12 -4.39
CA SER A 142 -16.93 3.52 -4.54
C SER A 142 -17.00 4.31 -3.23
N ALA A 143 -17.66 3.79 -2.20
CA ALA A 143 -17.75 4.48 -0.93
C ALA A 143 -16.37 4.56 -0.27
N MET A 144 -16.13 5.63 0.48
CA MET A 144 -14.86 5.87 1.19
C MET A 144 -13.64 5.92 0.26
N HIS A 145 -13.79 6.37 -0.99
CA HIS A 145 -12.71 6.40 -1.99
C HIS A 145 -12.18 5.01 -2.39
N GLY A 146 -13.01 3.98 -2.27
CA GLY A 146 -12.65 2.66 -2.75
C GLY A 146 -12.45 2.61 -4.28
N PRO A 147 -11.84 1.53 -4.79
CA PRO A 147 -11.43 1.39 -6.18
C PRO A 147 -12.65 1.17 -7.08
N LYS A 148 -13.19 2.27 -7.62
CA LYS A 148 -14.19 2.29 -8.70
C LYS A 148 -14.03 3.59 -9.48
N ASP A 149 -14.15 3.53 -10.81
CA ASP A 149 -14.30 4.73 -11.66
C ASP A 149 -15.60 5.49 -11.31
#